data_AF-A0A831T8W9-F1
#
_entry.id   AF-A0A831T8W9-F1
#
_cell.length_a   1.000
_cell.length_b   1.000
_cell.length_c   1.000
_cell.angle_alpha   90.00
_cell.angle_beta   90.00
_cell.angle_gamma   90.00
#
_symmetry.space_group_name_H-M   'P 1'
#
loop_
_entity.id
_entity.type
_entity.pdbx_description
1 polymer ?
#
loop_
_entity_poly.entity_id
_entity_poly.type
_entity_poly.pdbx_seq_one_letter_code
_entity_poly.pdbx_strand_id
1 'polypeptide(L)'
;MGRPFAMAKQKDVCGLTPEAPLEEAAPKMILAKFRDMCSHYDGTLKGEDIEALHDMRVASRRLRACMLDLYRCFPAKTHRKLLRRIKRIATSLGQVRDLDVMIDFLVGYQKKLPGRKQAAVEELIVSLQQQREDARTALIQMLDKDKFENLSASFIKFYAGGEGRHGKTVEDQDG
;
A
#
# COMPACT_ATOMS: atom_id res chain seq x y z
N MET A 1 -3.33 26.09 -5.11
CA MET A 1 -2.54 26.00 -3.86
C MET A 1 -2.84 24.67 -3.23
N GLY A 2 -1.95 23.68 -3.36
CA GLY A 2 -2.11 22.38 -2.70
C GLY A 2 -1.94 22.56 -1.19
N ARG A 3 -2.86 22.01 -0.40
CA ARG A 3 -2.66 21.94 1.06
C ARG A 3 -1.38 21.15 1.33
N PRO A 4 -0.57 21.55 2.33
CA PRO A 4 0.60 20.76 2.72
C PRO A 4 0.15 19.34 3.04
N PHE A 5 0.84 18.34 2.47
CA PHE A 5 0.65 16.92 2.77
C PHE A 5 0.72 16.74 4.29
N ALA A 6 -0.44 16.63 4.95
CA ALA A 6 -0.50 16.23 6.33
C ALA A 6 -0.08 14.77 6.36
N MET A 7 1.21 14.52 6.54
CA MET A 7 1.74 13.19 6.80
C MET A 7 0.91 12.60 7.92
N ALA A 8 0.11 11.57 7.61
CA ALA A 8 -0.63 10.82 8.62
C ALA A 8 0.36 10.50 9.75
N LYS A 9 0.15 11.15 10.91
CA LYS A 9 0.99 10.98 12.10
C LYS A 9 1.16 9.49 12.30
N GLN A 10 2.40 9.04 12.30
CA GLN A 10 2.73 7.65 12.55
C GLN A 10 2.14 7.29 13.91
N LYS A 11 0.98 6.61 13.91
CA LYS A 11 0.38 6.14 15.16
C LYS A 11 1.38 5.18 15.79
N ASP A 12 1.74 5.46 17.04
CA ASP A 12 2.62 4.60 17.81
C ASP A 12 2.05 3.18 17.80
N VAL A 13 2.92 2.20 17.54
CA VAL A 13 2.51 0.81 17.58
C VAL A 13 2.34 0.45 19.05
N CYS A 14 1.09 0.33 19.48
CA CYS A 14 0.75 -0.02 20.86
C CYS A 14 1.46 -1.31 21.28
N GLY A 15 2.14 -1.28 22.44
CA GLY A 15 2.76 -2.47 23.06
C GLY A 15 4.15 -2.85 22.51
N LEU A 16 4.88 -1.91 21.91
CA LEU A 16 6.32 -2.05 21.67
C LEU A 16 7.10 -1.42 22.82
N THR A 17 7.99 -2.19 23.44
CA THR A 17 9.03 -1.68 24.34
C THR A 17 10.37 -1.73 23.61
N PRO A 18 11.30 -0.78 23.86
CA PRO A 18 12.63 -0.78 23.23
C PRO A 18 13.43 -2.07 23.48
N GLU A 19 13.13 -2.78 24.56
CA GLU A 19 13.81 -4.00 25.00
C GLU A 19 13.17 -5.27 24.44
N ALA A 20 12.01 -5.18 23.78
CA ALA A 20 11.32 -6.35 23.25
C ALA A 20 12.14 -7.02 22.14
N PRO A 21 12.27 -8.36 22.13
CA PRO A 21 12.91 -9.08 21.04
C PRO A 21 12.25 -8.75 19.69
N LEU A 22 13.07 -8.63 18.65
CA LEU A 22 12.58 -8.31 17.29
C LEU A 22 11.51 -9.29 16.81
N GLU A 23 11.59 -10.56 17.20
CA GLU A 23 10.64 -11.62 16.87
C GLU A 23 9.25 -11.39 17.48
N GLU A 24 9.18 -10.68 18.61
CA GLU A 24 7.92 -10.29 19.25
C GLU A 24 7.39 -8.96 18.71
N ALA A 25 8.29 -8.01 18.41
CA ALA A 25 7.96 -6.69 17.89
C ALA A 25 7.51 -6.74 16.41
N ALA A 26 8.17 -7.56 15.59
CA ALA A 26 7.99 -7.60 14.14
C ALA A 26 6.54 -7.88 13.70
N PRO A 27 5.83 -8.89 14.26
CA PRO A 27 4.44 -9.12 13.87
C PRO A 27 3.52 -7.96 14.27
N LYS A 28 3.75 -7.33 15.43
CA LYS A 28 2.98 -6.16 15.89
C LYS A 28 3.17 -4.98 14.94
N MET A 29 4.40 -4.71 14.51
CA MET A 29 4.73 -3.66 13.54
C MET A 29 4.05 -3.89 12.19
N ILE A 30 4.17 -5.10 11.63
CA ILE A 30 3.55 -5.46 10.35
C ILE A 30 2.02 -5.35 10.44
N LEU A 31 1.40 -5.87 11.51
CA LEU A 31 -0.05 -5.78 11.72
C LEU A 31 -0.53 -4.35 11.87
N ALA A 32 0.22 -3.49 12.57
CA ALA A 32 -0.12 -2.08 12.69
C ALA A 32 -0.12 -1.38 11.33
N LYS A 33 0.91 -1.60 10.49
CA LYS A 33 0.95 -1.05 9.13
C LYS A 33 -0.11 -1.64 8.20
N PHE A 34 -0.49 -2.90 8.41
CA PHE A 34 -1.57 -3.52 7.66
C PHE A 34 -2.93 -2.92 8.03
N ARG A 35 -3.20 -2.72 9.32
CA ARG A 35 -4.41 -2.04 9.80
C ARG A 35 -4.52 -0.61 9.29
N ASP A 36 -3.41 0.12 9.29
CA ASP A 36 -3.30 1.47 8.70
C ASP A 36 -3.73 1.45 7.23
N MET A 37 -3.15 0.55 6.42
CA MET A 37 -3.56 0.37 5.02
C MET A 37 -5.05 0.03 4.87
N CYS A 38 -5.58 -0.89 5.69
CA CYS A 38 -6.99 -1.27 5.64
C CYS A 38 -7.94 -0.13 6.04
N SER A 39 -7.50 0.82 6.87
CA SER A 39 -8.36 1.95 7.28
C SER A 39 -8.73 2.90 6.12
N HIS A 40 -7.98 2.85 5.03
CA HIS A 40 -8.22 3.64 3.81
C HIS A 40 -8.96 2.85 2.71
N TYR A 41 -9.33 1.59 2.96
CA TYR A 41 -9.94 0.69 1.98
C TYR A 41 -11.30 1.22 1.50
N ASP A 42 -12.23 1.52 2.41
CA ASP A 42 -13.59 1.95 2.05
C ASP A 42 -13.57 3.26 1.27
N GLY A 43 -12.73 4.22 1.68
CA GLY A 43 -12.57 5.49 0.97
C GLY A 43 -11.99 5.29 -0.44
N THR A 44 -11.00 4.40 -0.59
CA THR A 44 -10.40 4.08 -1.89
C THR A 44 -11.42 3.45 -2.84
N LEU A 45 -12.24 2.52 -2.35
CA LEU A 45 -13.28 1.88 -3.14
C LEU A 45 -14.35 2.86 -3.61
N LYS A 46 -14.89 3.69 -2.70
CA LYS A 46 -15.91 4.69 -3.05
C LYS A 46 -15.39 5.71 -4.06
N GLY A 47 -14.14 6.14 -3.91
CA GLY A 47 -13.52 7.11 -4.82
C GLY A 47 -14.00 8.54 -4.69
N GLU A 48 -14.81 8.83 -3.68
CA GLU A 48 -15.34 10.17 -3.39
C GLU A 48 -14.22 11.13 -2.94
N ASP A 49 -13.18 10.58 -2.31
CA ASP A 49 -12.01 11.32 -1.86
C ASP A 49 -10.73 10.81 -2.53
N ILE A 50 -10.07 11.69 -3.30
CA ILE A 50 -8.79 11.40 -3.96
C ILE A 50 -7.68 11.14 -2.93
N GLU A 51 -7.76 11.75 -1.75
CA GLU A 51 -6.76 11.57 -0.69
C GLU A 51 -6.80 10.15 -0.11
N ALA A 52 -7.96 9.48 -0.08
CA ALA A 52 -8.05 8.11 0.42
C ALA A 52 -7.20 7.12 -0.40
N LEU A 53 -7.17 7.27 -1.73
CA LEU A 53 -6.31 6.46 -2.61
C LEU A 53 -4.84 6.77 -2.37
N HIS A 54 -4.51 8.06 -2.20
CA HIS A 54 -3.14 8.49 -1.88
C HIS A 54 -2.65 7.89 -0.57
N ASP A 55 -3.46 7.96 0.48
CA ASP A 55 -3.15 7.44 1.81
C ASP A 55 -3.01 5.91 1.80
N MET A 56 -3.92 5.20 1.15
CA MET A 56 -3.80 3.74 0.99
C MET A 56 -2.52 3.35 0.25
N ARG A 57 -2.12 4.12 -0.77
CA ARG A 57 -0.85 3.93 -1.48
C ARG A 57 0.35 4.16 -0.56
N VAL A 58 0.34 5.23 0.25
CA VAL A 58 1.43 5.52 1.19
C VAL A 58 1.52 4.41 2.25
N ALA A 59 0.39 4.02 2.85
CA ALA A 59 0.32 2.96 3.85
C ALA A 59 0.80 1.61 3.29
N SER A 60 0.37 1.23 2.07
CA SER A 60 0.81 -0.02 1.42
C SER A 60 2.31 -0.04 1.12
N ARG A 61 2.91 1.10 0.73
CA ARG A 61 4.38 1.23 0.56
C ARG A 61 5.12 1.05 1.89
N ARG A 62 4.64 1.69 2.97
CA ARG A 62 5.21 1.57 4.32
C ARG A 62 5.12 0.13 4.84
N LEU A 63 3.96 -0.51 4.67
CA LEU A 63 3.77 -1.92 5.00
C LEU A 63 4.77 -2.81 4.25
N ARG A 64 4.90 -2.60 2.93
CA ARG A 64 5.83 -3.38 2.10
C ARG A 64 7.28 -3.24 2.56
N ALA A 65 7.73 -2.02 2.88
CA ALA A 65 9.07 -1.80 3.40
C ALA A 65 9.27 -2.56 4.72
N CYS A 66 8.33 -2.42 5.67
CA CYS A 66 8.35 -3.14 6.94
C CYS A 66 8.44 -4.67 6.77
N MET A 67 7.65 -5.25 5.84
CA MET A 67 7.73 -6.68 5.52
C MET A 67 9.08 -7.07 4.90
N LEU A 68 9.66 -6.22 4.05
CA LEU A 68 10.98 -6.48 3.46
C LEU A 68 12.09 -6.45 4.50
N ASP A 69 12.03 -5.54 5.47
CA ASP A 69 13.05 -5.40 6.50
C ASP A 69 12.99 -6.55 7.52
N LEU A 70 11.78 -7.02 7.85
CA LEU A 70 11.54 -8.02 8.88
C LEU A 70 11.46 -9.46 8.36
N TYR A 71 11.77 -9.70 7.08
CA TYR A 71 11.56 -11.00 6.43
C TYR A 71 12.24 -12.17 7.13
N ARG A 72 13.36 -11.94 7.84
CA ARG A 72 14.13 -12.98 8.55
C ARG A 72 13.41 -13.53 9.78
N CYS A 73 12.46 -12.77 10.34
CA CYS A 73 11.68 -13.20 11.50
C CYS A 73 10.62 -14.24 11.15
N PHE A 74 10.33 -14.46 9.85
CA PHE A 74 9.16 -15.21 9.39
C PHE A 74 9.48 -16.37 8.42
N PRO A 75 8.71 -17.46 8.43
CA PRO A 75 8.80 -18.53 7.44
C PRO A 75 8.77 -17.98 6.00
N ALA A 76 9.85 -18.21 5.26
CA ALA A 76 10.11 -17.55 3.98
C ALA A 76 8.97 -17.76 2.95
N LYS A 77 8.39 -18.97 2.90
CA LYS A 77 7.35 -19.32 1.93
C LYS A 77 6.08 -18.49 2.11
N THR A 78 5.52 -18.47 3.33
CA THR A 78 4.25 -17.80 3.63
C THR A 78 4.43 -16.28 3.62
N HIS A 79 5.51 -15.78 4.22
CA HIS A 79 5.85 -14.35 4.21
C HIS A 79 5.98 -13.82 2.76
N ARG A 80 6.74 -14.52 1.89
CA ARG A 80 6.90 -14.14 0.48
C ARG A 80 5.58 -14.22 -0.30
N LYS A 81 4.67 -15.14 0.03
CA LYS A 81 3.33 -15.21 -0.59
C LYS A 81 2.51 -13.97 -0.24
N LEU A 82 2.46 -13.56 1.03
CA LEU A 82 1.72 -12.37 1.47
C LEU A 82 2.35 -11.09 0.92
N LEU A 83 3.69 -10.98 0.94
CA LEU A 83 4.41 -9.84 0.37
C LEU A 83 4.10 -9.65 -1.11
N ARG A 84 4.00 -10.73 -1.89
CA ARG A 84 3.60 -10.65 -3.31
C ARG A 84 2.18 -10.09 -3.48
N ARG A 85 1.24 -10.44 -2.59
CA ARG A 85 -0.13 -9.89 -2.63
C ARG A 85 -0.14 -8.40 -2.32
N ILE A 86 0.56 -7.98 -1.25
CA ILE A 86 0.71 -6.55 -0.91
C ILE A 86 1.40 -5.77 -2.04
N LYS A 87 2.44 -6.35 -2.66
CA LYS A 87 3.12 -5.74 -3.82
C LYS A 87 2.14 -5.50 -4.98
N ARG A 88 1.26 -6.45 -5.30
CA ARG A 88 0.25 -6.27 -6.36
C ARG A 88 -0.68 -5.11 -6.04
N ILE A 89 -1.18 -5.03 -4.80
CA ILE A 89 -2.01 -3.90 -4.31
C ILE A 89 -1.29 -2.57 -4.47
N ALA A 90 -0.06 -2.47 -3.95
CA ALA A 90 0.73 -1.25 -4.06
C ALA A 90 1.01 -0.83 -5.51
N THR A 91 1.23 -1.79 -6.42
CA THR A 91 1.44 -1.51 -7.85
C THR A 91 0.16 -0.98 -8.50
N SER A 92 -1.00 -1.59 -8.24
CA SER A 92 -2.27 -1.15 -8.82
C SER A 92 -2.69 0.24 -8.30
N LEU A 93 -2.50 0.50 -7.00
CA LEU A 93 -2.66 1.85 -6.43
C LEU A 93 -1.72 2.88 -7.08
N GLY A 94 -0.49 2.47 -7.39
CA GLY A 94 0.50 3.29 -8.08
C GLY A 94 0.05 3.71 -9.47
N GLN A 95 -0.46 2.77 -10.27
CA GLN A 95 -0.90 3.04 -11.65
C GLN A 95 -1.98 4.13 -11.72
N VAL A 96 -2.98 4.08 -10.85
CA VAL A 96 -4.03 5.11 -10.80
C VAL A 96 -3.43 6.45 -10.38
N ARG A 97 -2.59 6.47 -9.33
CA ARG A 97 -2.01 7.73 -8.83
C ARG A 97 -1.04 8.37 -9.81
N ASP A 98 -0.26 7.58 -10.54
CA ASP A 98 0.69 8.08 -11.51
C ASP A 98 -0.05 8.77 -12.68
N LEU A 99 -1.20 8.22 -13.10
CA LEU A 99 -2.09 8.86 -14.08
C LEU A 99 -2.73 10.13 -13.52
N ASP A 100 -3.22 10.13 -12.28
CA ASP A 100 -3.79 11.34 -11.64
C ASP A 100 -2.76 12.49 -11.63
N VAL A 101 -1.50 12.20 -11.26
CA VAL A 101 -0.41 13.20 -11.23
C VAL A 101 -0.08 13.69 -12.63
N MET A 102 -0.05 12.80 -13.62
CA MET A 102 0.25 13.17 -15.01
C MET A 102 -0.86 14.04 -15.63
N ILE A 103 -2.12 13.71 -15.35
CA ILE A 103 -3.27 14.51 -15.77
C ILE A 103 -3.22 15.90 -15.14
N ASP A 104 -3.00 16.01 -13.82
CA ASP A 104 -2.92 17.30 -13.12
C ASP A 104 -1.79 18.18 -13.68
N PHE A 105 -0.62 17.58 -13.94
CA PHE A 105 0.50 18.26 -14.59
C PHE A 105 0.12 18.78 -15.98
N LEU A 106 -0.52 17.96 -16.82
CA LEU A 106 -0.89 18.33 -18.19
C LEU A 106 -1.97 19.40 -18.22
N VAL A 107 -2.96 19.36 -17.33
CA VAL A 107 -3.98 20.41 -17.18
C VAL A 107 -3.31 21.74 -16.81
N GLY A 108 -2.35 21.73 -15.89
CA GLY A 108 -1.57 22.92 -15.54
C GLY A 108 -0.70 23.44 -16.69
N TYR A 109 -0.12 22.54 -17.48
CA TYR A 109 0.70 22.86 -18.63
C TYR A 109 -0.11 23.43 -19.80
N GLN A 110 -1.26 22.83 -20.10
CA GLN A 110 -2.19 23.24 -21.16
C GLN A 110 -2.56 24.72 -21.06
N LYS A 111 -2.85 25.20 -19.84
CA LYS A 111 -3.20 26.61 -19.57
C LYS A 111 -2.11 27.62 -19.98
N LYS A 112 -0.87 27.16 -20.17
CA LYS A 112 0.28 27.99 -20.57
C LYS A 112 0.55 27.98 -22.08
N LEU A 113 -0.20 27.16 -22.84
CA LEU A 113 0.02 26.98 -24.28
C LEU A 113 -0.87 27.90 -25.13
N PRO A 114 -0.45 28.24 -26.36
CA PRO A 114 -1.30 28.92 -27.34
C PRO A 114 -2.36 27.98 -27.93
N GLY A 115 -3.51 28.52 -28.36
CA GLY A 115 -4.75 27.78 -28.64
C GLY A 115 -4.63 26.46 -29.43
N ARG A 116 -3.90 26.41 -30.54
CA ARG A 116 -3.73 25.16 -31.32
C ARG A 116 -3.03 24.05 -30.53
N LYS A 117 -2.08 24.41 -29.66
CA LYS A 117 -1.39 23.45 -28.78
C LYS A 117 -2.23 23.06 -27.56
N GLN A 118 -3.18 23.91 -27.14
CA GLN A 118 -4.12 23.56 -26.08
C GLN A 118 -5.04 22.42 -26.49
N ALA A 119 -5.57 22.47 -27.72
CA ALA A 119 -6.44 21.41 -28.26
C ALA A 119 -5.70 20.06 -28.34
N ALA A 120 -4.46 20.05 -28.83
CA ALA A 120 -3.65 18.83 -28.89
C ALA A 120 -3.39 18.22 -27.50
N VAL A 121 -3.18 19.06 -26.47
CA VAL A 121 -3.00 18.58 -25.09
C VAL A 121 -4.33 18.12 -24.48
N GLU A 122 -5.46 18.71 -24.84
CA GLU A 122 -6.79 18.25 -24.41
C GLU A 122 -7.04 16.81 -24.84
N GLU A 123 -6.78 16.49 -26.11
CA GLU A 123 -6.94 15.12 -26.64
C GLU A 123 -6.08 14.10 -25.88
N LEU A 124 -4.85 14.49 -25.50
CA LEU A 124 -3.99 13.65 -24.66
C LEU A 124 -4.56 13.48 -23.25
N ILE A 125 -5.06 14.54 -22.63
CA ILE A 125 -5.69 14.48 -21.29
C ILE A 125 -6.88 13.52 -21.31
N VAL A 126 -7.75 13.59 -22.32
CA VAL A 126 -8.90 12.69 -22.48
C VAL A 126 -8.45 11.23 -22.59
N SER A 127 -7.42 10.93 -23.38
CA SER A 127 -6.87 9.57 -23.48
C SER A 127 -6.34 9.05 -22.13
N LEU A 128 -5.69 9.91 -21.35
CA LEU A 128 -5.16 9.55 -20.03
C LEU A 128 -6.25 9.37 -18.98
N GLN A 129 -7.33 10.14 -19.05
CA GLN A 129 -8.51 9.95 -18.22
C GLN A 129 -9.13 8.57 -18.46
N GLN A 130 -9.24 8.13 -19.71
CA GLN A 130 -9.72 6.78 -20.02
C GLN A 130 -8.82 5.70 -19.43
N GLN A 131 -7.49 5.82 -19.60
CA GLN A 131 -6.53 4.88 -19.00
C GLN A 131 -6.64 4.86 -17.47
N ARG A 132 -6.93 6.00 -16.85
CA ARG A 132 -7.10 6.14 -15.40
C ARG A 132 -8.35 5.41 -14.93
N GLU A 133 -9.45 5.48 -15.67
CA GLU A 133 -10.67 4.73 -15.37
C GLU A 133 -10.48 3.21 -15.54
N ASP A 134 -9.74 2.78 -16.56
CA ASP A 134 -9.42 1.36 -16.77
C ASP A 134 -8.55 0.84 -15.60
N ALA A 135 -7.52 1.60 -15.21
CA ALA A 135 -6.66 1.27 -14.06
C ALA A 135 -7.46 1.25 -12.75
N ARG A 136 -8.40 2.19 -12.57
CA ARG A 136 -9.29 2.25 -11.40
C ARG A 136 -10.21 1.03 -11.36
N THR A 137 -10.76 0.62 -12.49
CA THR A 137 -11.61 -0.58 -12.59
C THR A 137 -10.82 -1.83 -12.19
N ALA A 138 -9.59 -1.98 -12.71
CA ALA A 138 -8.70 -3.08 -12.34
C ALA A 138 -8.34 -3.07 -10.83
N LEU A 139 -8.11 -1.89 -10.25
CA LEU A 139 -7.87 -1.72 -8.82
C LEU A 139 -9.07 -2.20 -7.99
N ILE A 140 -10.29 -1.77 -8.34
CA ILE A 140 -11.51 -2.14 -7.63
C ILE A 140 -11.74 -3.67 -7.72
N GLN A 141 -11.56 -4.28 -8.90
CA GLN A 141 -11.69 -5.74 -9.04
C GLN A 141 -10.68 -6.53 -8.21
N MET A 142 -9.50 -5.95 -7.97
CA MET A 142 -8.47 -6.56 -7.13
C MET A 142 -8.72 -6.34 -5.64
N LEU A 143 -9.31 -5.21 -5.28
CA LEU A 143 -9.81 -4.86 -3.95
C LEU A 143 -11.24 -5.36 -3.72
N ASP A 144 -11.73 -6.28 -4.55
CA ASP A 144 -13.02 -6.95 -4.35
C ASP A 144 -13.15 -7.46 -2.89
N LYS A 145 -14.35 -7.28 -2.33
CA LYS A 145 -14.61 -7.46 -0.90
C LYS A 145 -14.18 -8.84 -0.42
N ASP A 146 -14.60 -9.89 -1.12
CA ASP A 146 -14.29 -11.26 -0.74
C ASP A 146 -12.78 -11.53 -0.85
N LYS A 147 -12.12 -11.03 -1.90
CA LYS A 147 -10.66 -11.18 -2.05
C LYS A 147 -9.88 -10.45 -0.96
N PHE A 148 -10.33 -9.26 -0.58
CA PHE A 148 -9.67 -8.42 0.42
C PHE A 148 -9.91 -8.93 1.85
N GLU A 149 -11.12 -9.39 2.17
CA GLU A 149 -11.43 -10.05 3.44
C GLU A 149 -10.62 -11.35 3.60
N ASN A 150 -10.55 -12.18 2.55
CA ASN A 150 -9.71 -13.38 2.54
C ASN A 150 -8.22 -13.06 2.69
N LEU A 151 -7.73 -11.97 2.06
CA LEU A 151 -6.38 -11.47 2.31
C LEU A 151 -6.21 -11.11 3.79
N SER A 152 -7.10 -10.29 4.32
CA SER A 152 -7.03 -9.77 5.69
C SER A 152 -7.04 -10.88 6.73
N ALA A 153 -7.95 -11.85 6.59
CA ALA A 153 -8.02 -13.02 7.46
C ALA A 153 -6.71 -13.84 7.40
N SER A 154 -6.20 -14.15 6.20
CA SER A 154 -4.94 -14.89 6.04
C SER A 154 -3.73 -14.15 6.58
N PHE A 155 -3.73 -12.82 6.46
CA PHE A 155 -2.65 -11.94 6.91
C PHE A 155 -2.64 -11.87 8.44
N ILE A 156 -3.80 -11.62 9.06
CA ILE A 156 -3.95 -11.57 10.51
C ILE A 156 -3.62 -12.93 11.12
N LYS A 157 -4.15 -14.03 10.57
CA LYS A 157 -3.85 -15.38 11.07
C LYS A 157 -2.34 -15.65 11.11
N PHE A 158 -1.61 -15.31 10.06
CA PHE A 158 -0.17 -15.57 9.99
C PHE A 158 0.65 -14.75 10.99
N TYR A 159 0.40 -13.44 11.09
CA TYR A 159 1.19 -12.56 11.95
C TYR A 159 0.72 -12.55 13.41
N ALA A 160 -0.57 -12.77 13.69
CA ALA A 160 -1.11 -12.82 15.06
C ALA A 160 -1.03 -14.23 15.68
N GLY A 161 -1.15 -15.29 14.86
CA GLY A 161 -1.27 -16.67 15.33
C GLY A 161 0.06 -17.34 15.73
N GLY A 162 1.19 -16.62 15.74
CA GLY A 162 2.49 -17.20 16.09
C GLY A 162 3.07 -18.18 15.06
N GLU A 163 2.29 -18.61 14.06
CA GLU A 163 2.71 -19.40 12.89
C GLU A 163 3.84 -18.72 12.09
N GLY A 164 4.04 -17.43 12.32
CA GLY A 164 5.11 -16.62 11.76
C GLY A 164 6.45 -16.68 12.49
N ARG A 165 6.61 -17.40 13.61
CA ARG A 165 7.89 -17.41 14.34
C ARG A 165 8.87 -18.41 13.75
N HIS A 166 10.09 -17.97 13.40
CA HIS A 166 11.22 -18.90 13.32
C HIS A 166 11.58 -19.31 14.75
N GLY A 167 11.21 -20.53 15.15
CA GLY A 167 11.90 -21.18 16.24
C GLY A 167 13.33 -21.48 15.78
N LYS A 168 14.33 -20.74 16.29
CA LYS A 168 15.68 -21.28 16.32
C LYS A 168 15.87 -21.94 17.68
N THR A 169 15.88 -23.26 17.67
CA THR A 169 16.94 -24.02 18.34
C THR A 169 18.26 -23.42 17.85
N VAL A 170 18.91 -22.63 18.70
CA VAL A 170 20.36 -22.57 18.73
C VAL A 170 20.73 -23.56 19.82
N GLU A 171 20.88 -24.82 19.43
CA GLU A 171 21.75 -25.71 20.19
C GLU A 171 23.17 -25.16 19.98
N ASP A 172 23.72 -24.61 21.06
CA ASP A 172 25.16 -24.69 21.30
C ASP A 172 25.54 -26.17 21.29
N GLN A 173 26.38 -26.62 20.35
CA GLN A 173 27.33 -27.72 20.60
C GLN A 173 28.58 -27.56 19.73
N ASP A 174 29.71 -27.63 20.42
CA ASP A 174 31.09 -27.75 19.99
C ASP A 174 31.34 -28.69 18.79
N GLY A 175 32.38 -28.38 18.01
CA GLY A 175 32.96 -29.27 16.99
C GLY A 175 33.88 -28.56 16.01
#